data_AF-A0A7C3T0S3-F1
#
_entry.id   AF-A0A7C3T0S3-F1
#
_cell.length_a   1.000
_cell.length_b   1.000
_cell.length_c   1.000
_cell.angle_alpha   90.00
_cell.angle_beta   90.00
_cell.angle_gamma   90.00
#
_symmetry.space_group_name_H-M   'P 1'
#
loop_
_entity.id
_entity.type
_entity.pdbx_description
1 polymer ?
#
loop_
_entity_poly.entity_id
_entity_poly.type
_entity_poly.pdbx_seq_one_letter_code
_entity_poly.pdbx_strand_id
1 'polypeptide(L)'
;MDEMREYPAVVEELERAFERERKAISGLDLEEVARLLSGVERLLAELLESVRRAEPREAATVLRWAARRREENASLLRVKMEETSAEVSRLRKGRKAAAAYAPPGAVGAGWAVDRDA
;
A
#
# COMPACT_ATOMS: atom_id res chain seq x y z
N MET A 1 -23.27 -2.17 22.34
CA MET A 1 -24.03 -2.89 21.30
C MET A 1 -23.58 -2.27 20.01
N ASP A 2 -22.78 -2.98 19.20
CA ASP A 2 -22.37 -2.48 17.89
C ASP A 2 -23.58 -2.51 16.96
N GLU A 3 -23.97 -1.33 16.45
CA GLU A 3 -24.95 -1.20 15.39
C GLU A 3 -24.38 -1.84 14.12
N MET A 4 -24.87 -3.03 13.80
CA MET A 4 -24.47 -3.76 12.61
C MET A 4 -24.97 -2.99 11.38
N ARG A 5 -24.05 -2.44 10.59
CA ARG A 5 -24.39 -1.65 9.40
C ARG A 5 -25.11 -2.50 8.36
N GLU A 6 -26.00 -1.87 7.60
CA GLU A 6 -26.71 -2.54 6.51
C GLU A 6 -25.73 -2.97 5.40
N TYR A 7 -25.96 -4.15 4.82
CA TYR A 7 -25.09 -4.76 3.81
C TYR A 7 -24.69 -3.80 2.66
N PRO A 8 -25.60 -3.00 2.07
CA PRO A 8 -25.22 -2.03 1.03
C PRO A 8 -24.26 -0.94 1.52
N ALA A 9 -24.41 -0.47 2.75
CA ALA A 9 -23.57 0.57 3.32
C ALA A 9 -22.12 0.09 3.50
N VAL A 10 -21.94 -1.16 3.93
CA VAL A 10 -20.61 -1.78 4.06
C VAL A 10 -19.93 -1.88 2.69
N VAL A 11 -20.68 -2.26 1.64
CA VAL A 11 -20.14 -2.36 0.28
C VAL A 11 -19.68 -0.99 -0.26
N GLU A 12 -20.51 0.05 -0.09
CA GLU A 12 -20.14 1.41 -0.51
C GLU A 12 -18.90 1.93 0.22
N GLU A 13 -18.80 1.69 1.53
CA GLU A 13 -17.66 2.13 2.33
C GLU A 13 -16.38 1.38 1.93
N LEU A 14 -16.50 0.07 1.65
CA LEU A 14 -15.41 -0.73 1.11
C LEU A 14 -14.93 -0.22 -0.25
N GLU A 15 -15.86 0.17 -1.14
CA GLU A 15 -15.51 0.75 -2.43
C GLU A 15 -14.72 2.04 -2.28
N ARG A 16 -15.21 2.98 -1.46
CA ARG A 16 -14.52 4.23 -1.17
C ARG A 16 -13.15 3.99 -0.52
N ALA A 17 -13.05 3.00 0.37
CA ALA A 17 -11.79 2.63 1.01
C ALA A 17 -10.77 2.10 -0.02
N PHE A 18 -11.19 1.22 -0.94
CA PHE A 18 -10.32 0.71 -2.01
C PHE A 18 -9.87 1.81 -2.98
N GLU A 19 -10.75 2.74 -3.33
CA GLU A 19 -10.39 3.88 -4.20
C GLU A 19 -9.39 4.82 -3.54
N ARG A 20 -9.61 5.14 -2.26
CA ARG A 20 -8.66 5.94 -1.47
C ARG A 20 -7.31 5.25 -1.34
N GLU A 21 -7.32 3.94 -1.07
CA GLU A 21 -6.09 3.15 -0.98
C GLU A 21 -5.33 3.19 -2.30
N ARG A 22 -6.03 2.95 -3.42
CA ARG A 22 -5.41 3.01 -4.75
C ARG A 22 -4.78 4.38 -5.02
N LYS A 23 -5.46 5.46 -4.64
CA LYS A 23 -4.96 6.84 -4.79
C LYS A 23 -3.72 7.07 -3.92
N ALA A 24 -3.74 6.63 -2.66
CA ALA A 24 -2.60 6.72 -1.75
C ALA A 24 -1.38 5.94 -2.26
N ILE A 25 -1.58 4.70 -2.73
CA ILE A 25 -0.53 3.89 -3.36
C ILE A 25 0.05 4.61 -4.59
N SER A 26 -0.82 5.15 -5.46
CA SER A 26 -0.39 5.84 -6.67
C SER A 26 0.42 7.12 -6.36
N GLY A 27 0.09 7.79 -5.26
CA GLY A 27 0.79 8.96 -4.74
C GLY A 27 2.00 8.65 -3.86
N LEU A 28 2.32 7.36 -3.61
CA LEU A 28 3.37 6.91 -2.68
C LEU A 28 3.18 7.44 -1.24
N ASP A 29 1.94 7.72 -0.82
CA ASP A 29 1.60 8.13 0.54
C ASP A 29 1.49 6.88 1.44
N LEU A 30 2.64 6.39 1.92
CA LEU A 30 2.73 5.15 2.69
C LEU A 30 2.03 5.24 4.05
N GLU A 31 1.94 6.43 4.65
CA GLU A 31 1.23 6.63 5.91
C GLU A 31 -0.28 6.49 5.74
N GLU A 32 -0.84 7.09 4.69
CA GLU A 32 -2.25 6.93 4.34
C GLU A 32 -2.55 5.48 3.96
N VAL A 33 -1.68 4.81 3.19
CA VAL A 33 -1.83 3.38 2.87
C VAL A 33 -1.90 2.55 4.15
N ALA A 34 -0.97 2.73 5.09
CA ALA A 34 -0.96 1.99 6.35
C ALA A 34 -2.24 2.21 7.17
N ARG A 35 -2.73 3.46 7.25
CA ARG A 35 -4.00 3.78 7.94
C ARG A 35 -5.20 3.13 7.26
N LEU A 36 -5.22 3.07 5.93
CA LEU A 36 -6.33 2.47 5.18
C LEU A 36 -6.36 0.94 5.27
N LEU A 37 -5.20 0.27 5.35
CA LEU A 37 -5.14 -1.19 5.46
C LEU A 37 -5.94 -1.72 6.66
N SER A 38 -5.75 -1.15 7.85
CA SER A 38 -6.50 -1.53 9.04
C SER A 38 -8.01 -1.26 8.89
N GLY A 39 -8.39 -0.18 8.22
CA GLY A 39 -9.79 0.14 7.93
C GLY A 39 -10.44 -0.86 6.98
N VAL A 40 -9.73 -1.24 5.91
CA VAL A 40 -10.18 -2.22 4.91
C VAL A 40 -10.33 -3.60 5.53
N GLU A 41 -9.39 -4.04 6.37
CA GLU A 41 -9.50 -5.34 7.07
C GLU A 41 -10.76 -5.43 7.93
N ARG A 42 -11.06 -4.37 8.68
CA ARG A 42 -12.29 -4.28 9.47
C ARG A 42 -13.54 -4.36 8.58
N LEU A 43 -13.60 -3.56 7.51
CA LEU A 43 -14.74 -3.55 6.60
C LEU A 43 -14.92 -4.88 5.85
N LEU A 44 -13.84 -5.60 5.55
CA LEU A 44 -13.91 -6.95 4.98
C LEU A 44 -14.51 -7.96 5.98
N ALA A 45 -14.17 -7.83 7.28
CA ALA A 45 -14.79 -8.65 8.31
C ALA A 45 -16.27 -8.33 8.49
N GLU A 46 -16.65 -7.04 8.50
CA GLU A 46 -18.04 -6.60 8.52
C GLU A 46 -18.82 -7.08 7.29
N LEU A 47 -18.18 -7.06 6.11
CA LEU A 47 -18.75 -7.60 4.89
C LEU A 47 -19.06 -9.07 5.08
N LEU A 48 -18.06 -9.90 5.45
CA LEU A 48 -18.23 -11.35 5.65
C LEU A 48 -19.40 -11.69 6.59
N GLU A 49 -19.57 -10.93 7.67
CA GLU A 49 -20.69 -11.12 8.60
C GLU A 49 -22.04 -10.71 7.98
N SER A 50 -22.06 -9.61 7.24
CA SER A 50 -23.25 -9.13 6.53
C SER A 50 -23.68 -10.09 5.42
N VAL A 51 -22.72 -10.67 4.70
CA VAL A 51 -23.02 -11.59 3.58
C VAL A 51 -23.64 -12.91 4.03
N ARG A 52 -23.41 -13.34 5.28
CA ARG A 52 -24.05 -14.55 5.84
C ARG A 52 -25.58 -14.47 5.87
N ARG A 53 -26.13 -13.27 5.80
CA ARG A 53 -27.58 -12.99 5.86
C ARG A 53 -28.17 -12.62 4.49
N ALA A 54 -27.33 -12.48 3.46
CA ALA A 54 -27.71 -12.10 2.11
C ALA A 54 -28.01 -13.34 1.22
N GLU A 55 -28.63 -13.12 0.06
CA GLU A 55 -28.83 -14.20 -0.91
C GLU A 55 -27.49 -14.72 -1.46
N PRO A 56 -27.29 -16.05 -1.60
CA PRO A 56 -26.02 -16.65 -1.98
C PRO A 56 -25.41 -16.14 -3.29
N ARG A 57 -26.23 -15.74 -4.27
CA ARG A 57 -25.76 -15.24 -5.57
C ARG A 57 -25.20 -13.82 -5.49
N GLU A 58 -25.90 -12.95 -4.77
CA GLU A 58 -25.47 -11.58 -4.52
C GLU A 58 -24.21 -11.58 -3.66
N ALA A 59 -24.23 -12.40 -2.61
CA ALA A 59 -23.12 -12.67 -1.72
C ALA A 59 -21.81 -13.00 -2.46
N ALA A 60 -21.88 -14.01 -3.34
CA ALA A 60 -20.73 -14.47 -4.09
C ALA A 60 -20.22 -13.40 -5.07
N THR A 61 -21.11 -12.56 -5.61
CA THR A 61 -20.75 -11.49 -6.54
C THR A 61 -19.97 -10.39 -5.83
N VAL A 62 -20.44 -9.95 -4.67
CA VAL A 62 -19.77 -8.92 -3.87
C VAL A 62 -18.43 -9.42 -3.32
N LEU A 63 -18.35 -10.66 -2.83
CA LEU A 63 -17.09 -11.23 -2.36
C LEU A 63 -16.05 -11.34 -3.48
N ARG A 64 -16.45 -11.74 -4.69
CA ARG A 64 -15.54 -11.76 -5.86
C ARG A 64 -15.08 -10.35 -6.23
N TRP A 65 -15.98 -9.38 -6.21
CA TRP A 65 -15.63 -7.98 -6.47
C TRP A 65 -14.62 -7.45 -5.44
N ALA A 66 -14.86 -7.69 -4.15
CA ALA A 66 -13.95 -7.27 -3.07
C ALA A 66 -12.57 -7.92 -3.19
N ALA A 67 -12.53 -9.24 -3.46
CA ALA A 67 -11.29 -9.97 -3.68
C ALA A 67 -10.49 -9.39 -4.86
N ARG A 68 -11.16 -9.13 -5.99
CA ARG A 68 -10.53 -8.54 -7.16
C ARG A 68 -9.96 -7.15 -6.88
N ARG A 69 -10.73 -6.25 -6.26
CA ARG A 69 -10.26 -4.90 -5.91
C ARG A 69 -9.04 -4.95 -4.98
N ARG A 70 -9.06 -5.87 -4.02
CA ARG A 70 -7.92 -6.08 -3.10
C ARG A 70 -6.67 -6.55 -3.85
N GLU A 71 -6.81 -7.48 -4.78
CA GLU A 71 -5.70 -7.98 -5.59
C GLU A 71 -5.12 -6.91 -6.52
N GLU A 72 -5.98 -6.08 -7.12
CA GLU A 72 -5.57 -4.94 -7.96
C GLU A 72 -4.74 -3.93 -7.14
N ASN A 73 -5.19 -3.55 -5.94
CA ASN A 73 -4.46 -2.63 -5.06
C ASN A 73 -3.14 -3.25 -4.57
N ALA A 74 -3.15 -4.52 -4.17
CA ALA A 74 -1.92 -5.21 -3.75
C ALA A 74 -0.90 -5.31 -4.88
N SER A 75 -1.35 -5.58 -6.11
CA SER A 75 -0.47 -5.64 -7.29
C SER A 75 0.12 -4.26 -7.61
N LEU A 76 -0.69 -3.20 -7.54
CA LEU A 76 -0.21 -1.84 -7.71
C LEU A 76 0.84 -1.47 -6.66
N LEU A 77 0.62 -1.82 -5.39
CA LEU A 77 1.58 -1.56 -4.31
C LEU A 77 2.91 -2.24 -4.58
N ARG A 78 2.91 -3.50 -5.01
CA ARG A 78 4.15 -4.23 -5.37
C ARG A 78 4.92 -3.52 -6.49
N VAL A 79 4.23 -3.12 -7.56
CA VAL A 79 4.85 -2.37 -8.67
C VAL A 79 5.47 -1.08 -8.16
N LYS A 80 4.76 -0.32 -7.31
CA LYS A 80 5.29 0.92 -6.73
C LYS A 80 6.51 0.68 -5.83
N MET A 81 6.50 -0.36 -5.01
CA MET A 81 7.66 -0.73 -4.19
C MET A 81 8.87 -1.11 -5.04
N GLU A 82 8.68 -1.84 -6.14
CA GLU A 82 9.73 -2.19 -7.09
C GLU A 82 10.32 -0.94 -7.77
N GLU A 83 9.48 -0.01 -8.23
CA GLU A 83 9.89 1.27 -8.79
C GLU A 83 10.76 2.08 -7.80
N THR A 84 10.29 2.24 -6.56
CA THR A 84 11.03 2.95 -5.51
C THR A 84 12.35 2.25 -5.17
N SER A 85 12.36 0.92 -5.08
CA SER A 85 13.58 0.13 -4.83
C SER A 85 14.63 0.30 -5.95
N ALA A 86 14.17 0.30 -7.21
CA ALA A 86 15.03 0.54 -8.36
C ALA A 86 15.59 1.97 -8.35
N GLU A 87 14.81 2.97 -7.95
CA GLU A 87 15.26 4.35 -7.79
C GLU A 87 16.33 4.50 -6.70
N VAL A 88 16.09 3.94 -5.50
CA VAL A 88 17.09 3.94 -4.41
C VAL A 88 18.39 3.27 -4.85
N SER A 89 18.29 2.16 -5.58
CA SER A 89 19.45 1.45 -6.13
C SER A 89 20.24 2.32 -7.13
N ARG A 90 19.56 3.08 -8.00
CA ARG A 90 20.19 4.02 -8.93
C ARG A 90 20.89 5.15 -8.18
N LEU A 91 20.26 5.75 -7.17
CA LEU A 91 20.84 6.80 -6.34
C LEU A 91 22.09 6.31 -5.60
N ARG A 92 22.06 5.10 -5.04
CA ARG A 92 23.22 4.48 -4.36
C ARG A 92 24.40 4.28 -5.33
N LYS A 93 24.13 3.79 -6.54
CA LYS A 93 25.17 3.62 -7.59
C LYS A 93 25.74 4.98 -8.02
N GLY A 94 24.89 5.98 -8.22
CA GLY A 94 25.31 7.35 -8.55
C GLY A 94 26.20 7.97 -7.48
N ARG A 95 25.84 7.83 -6.19
CA ARG A 95 26.68 8.28 -5.06
C ARG A 95 28.03 7.59 -5.03
N LYS A 96 28.08 6.27 -5.24
CA LYS A 96 29.35 5.51 -5.32
C LYS A 96 30.23 5.98 -6.49
N ALA A 97 29.63 6.23 -7.66
CA ALA A 97 30.36 6.75 -8.82
C ALA A 97 30.92 8.15 -8.52
N ALA A 98 30.10 9.06 -7.98
CA ALA A 98 30.55 10.42 -7.62
C ALA A 98 31.71 10.40 -6.60
N ALA A 99 31.69 9.49 -5.63
CA ALA A 99 32.79 9.30 -4.68
C ALA A 99 34.07 8.76 -5.34
N ALA A 100 33.96 7.88 -6.34
CA ALA A 100 35.11 7.32 -7.06
C ALA A 100 35.82 8.35 -7.97
N TYR A 101 35.10 9.37 -8.43
CA TYR A 101 35.64 10.45 -9.26
C TYR A 101 35.92 11.75 -8.47
N ALA A 102 35.77 11.73 -7.15
CA ALA A 102 36.09 12.88 -6.31
C ALA A 102 37.60 13.15 -6.33
N PRO A 103 38.05 14.39 -6.59
CA PRO A 103 39.47 14.71 -6.59
C PRO A 103 40.06 14.50 -5.18
N PRO A 104 41.32 14.02 -5.07
CA PRO A 104 41.98 13.83 -3.79
C PRO A 104 42.06 15.17 -3.04
N GLY A 105 41.41 15.23 -1.87
CA GLY A 105 41.29 16.45 -1.05
C GLY A 105 39.87 17.04 -0.92
N ALA A 106 38.88 16.55 -1.66
CA ALA A 106 37.49 17.02 -1.56
C ALA A 106 36.71 16.51 -0.33
N VAL A 107 37.30 15.59 0.46
CA VAL A 107 36.67 15.06 1.67
C VAL A 107 36.91 16.03 2.82
N GLY A 108 36.08 17.06 2.88
CA GLY A 108 35.90 17.85 4.09
C GLY A 108 35.55 16.93 5.26
N ALA A 109 36.17 17.19 6.41
CA ALA A 109 35.97 16.49 7.67
C ALA A 109 34.48 16.19 7.94
N GLY A 110 34.19 14.93 8.26
CA GLY A 110 32.95 14.59 8.97
C GLY A 110 31.92 13.77 8.23
N TRP A 111 32.30 12.75 7.44
CA TRP A 111 31.45 11.56 7.30
C TRP A 111 32.32 10.33 7.50
N ALA A 112 32.42 9.93 8.77
CA ALA A 112 32.79 8.57 9.11
C ALA A 112 31.86 7.67 8.31
N VAL A 113 32.47 6.89 7.43
CA VAL A 113 31.85 5.76 6.76
C VAL A 113 31.21 4.93 7.87
N ASP A 114 29.87 4.85 7.92
CA ASP A 114 29.17 3.87 8.73
C ASP A 114 29.70 2.49 8.32
N ARG A 115 30.69 2.03 9.09
CA ARG A 115 31.08 0.63 9.15
C ARG A 115 29.98 -0.05 9.92
N ASP A 116 29.05 -0.65 9.18
CA ASP A 116 28.42 -1.91 9.56
C ASP A 116 27.81 -2.51 8.29
N ALA A 117 28.68 -3.23 7.58
CA ALA A 117 28.38 -4.24 6.56
C ALA A 117 29.51 -5.25 6.52
#